data_AF-A0AAD9RYD7-F1
#
_entry.id   AF-A0AAD9RYD7-F1
#
_cell.length_a   1.000
_cell.length_b   1.000
_cell.length_c   1.000
_cell.angle_alpha   90.00
_cell.angle_beta   90.00
_cell.angle_gamma   90.00
#
_symmetry.space_group_name_H-M   'P 1'
#
loop_
_entity.id
_entity.type
_entity.pdbx_description
1 polymer ?
#
loop_
_entity_poly.entity_id
_entity_poly.type
_entity_poly.pdbx_seq_one_letter_code
_entity_poly.pdbx_strand_id
1 'polypeptide(L)'
;MNLAVRSMILLALFLLINNDKKESVEATNVIVSFVRDLLQNNLAGLPVTHQRTEWNFDPETGKKRRSAYEKENGHRGEIAIAKLGMGIG
;
A
#
# COMPACT_ATOMS: atom_id res chain seq x y z
N MET A 1 35.59 -4.60 -53.81
CA MET A 1 34.32 -4.40 -53.05
C MET A 1 33.88 -2.96 -53.23
N ASN A 2 32.72 -2.73 -53.85
CA ASN A 2 32.25 -1.39 -54.20
C ASN A 2 31.96 -0.53 -52.97
N LEU A 3 32.14 0.78 -53.09
CA LEU A 3 31.96 1.74 -52.01
C LEU A 3 30.59 1.58 -51.33
N ALA A 4 29.52 1.40 -52.11
CA ALA A 4 28.16 1.16 -51.62
C ALA A 4 28.04 -0.07 -50.70
N VAL A 5 28.77 -1.15 -50.98
CA VAL A 5 28.75 -2.36 -50.16
C VAL A 5 29.45 -2.11 -48.81
N ARG A 6 30.56 -1.36 -48.82
CA ARG A 6 31.25 -0.93 -47.58
C ARG A 6 30.35 -0.03 -46.73
N SER A 7 29.64 0.90 -47.36
CA SER A 7 28.67 1.79 -46.69
C SER A 7 27.55 1.01 -46.02
N MET A 8 26.98 0.00 -46.72
CA MET A 8 25.92 -0.84 -46.17
C MET A 8 26.38 -1.67 -44.97
N ILE A 9 27.58 -2.24 -45.03
CA ILE A 9 28.14 -3.04 -43.93
C ILE A 9 28.36 -2.16 -42.70
N LEU A 10 28.91 -0.95 -42.87
CA LEU A 10 29.13 -0.01 -41.77
C LEU A 10 27.80 0.45 -41.14
N LEU A 11 26.76 0.69 -41.96
CA LEU A 11 25.44 1.06 -41.47
C LEU A 11 24.79 -0.10 -40.68
N ALA A 12 24.89 -1.33 -41.18
CA ALA A 12 24.39 -2.51 -40.47
C ALA A 12 25.09 -2.71 -39.12
N LEU A 13 26.42 -2.54 -39.09
CA LEU A 13 27.20 -2.64 -37.85
C LEU A 13 26.82 -1.53 -36.84
N PHE A 14 26.63 -0.30 -37.33
CA PHE A 14 26.17 0.81 -36.51
C PHE A 14 24.78 0.57 -35.92
N LEU A 15 23.85 0.02 -36.70
CA LEU A 15 22.51 -0.31 -36.21
C LEU A 15 22.54 -1.42 -35.15
N LEU A 16 23.38 -2.43 -35.31
CA LEU A 16 23.54 -3.52 -34.33
C LEU A 16 24.07 -3.00 -32.98
N ILE A 17 25.10 -2.15 -32.99
CA ILE A 17 25.71 -1.59 -31.76
C ILE A 17 24.71 -0.72 -30.96
N ASN A 18 23.75 -0.08 -31.63
CA ASN A 18 22.80 0.82 -30.98
C ASN A 18 21.55 0.11 -30.41
N ASN A 19 21.31 -1.16 -30.74
CA ASN A 19 20.12 -1.90 -30.27
C ASN A 19 20.29 -2.49 -28.85
N ASP A 20 21.51 -2.82 -28.41
CA ASP A 20 21.76 -3.49 -27.11
C ASP A 20 21.40 -2.67 -25.86
N LYS A 21 21.28 -1.34 -26.01
CA LYS A 21 21.06 -0.44 -24.88
C LYS A 21 19.60 -0.37 -24.41
N LYS A 22 18.63 -0.84 -25.21
CA LYS A 22 17.21 -0.74 -24.87
C LYS A 22 16.72 -1.92 -24.03
N GLU A 23 17.08 -3.15 -24.39
CA GLU A 23 16.66 -4.35 -23.63
C GLU A 23 17.31 -4.47 -22.25
N SER A 24 18.60 -4.10 -22.14
CA SER A 24 19.35 -4.19 -20.88
C SER A 24 18.86 -3.23 -19.80
N VAL A 25 18.42 -2.02 -20.19
CA VAL A 25 17.86 -1.03 -19.27
C VAL A 25 16.47 -1.44 -18.78
N GLU A 26 15.65 -2.03 -19.65
CA GLU A 26 14.30 -2.47 -19.29
C GLU A 26 14.32 -3.68 -18.34
N ALA A 27 15.18 -4.67 -18.61
CA ALA A 27 15.38 -5.82 -17.71
C ALA A 27 15.93 -5.39 -16.34
N THR A 28 16.87 -4.44 -16.32
CA THR A 28 17.41 -3.90 -15.07
C THR A 28 16.32 -3.19 -14.25
N ASN A 29 15.44 -2.42 -14.91
CA ASN A 29 14.32 -1.75 -14.24
C ASN A 29 13.32 -2.74 -13.64
N VAL A 30 13.01 -3.84 -14.34
CA VAL A 30 12.13 -4.89 -13.82
C VAL A 30 12.71 -5.52 -12.55
N ILE A 31 14.00 -5.91 -12.57
CA ILE A 31 14.66 -6.51 -11.40
C ILE A 31 14.69 -5.53 -10.22
N VAL A 32 15.05 -4.27 -10.47
CA VAL A 32 15.10 -3.23 -9.42
C VAL A 32 13.71 -2.99 -8.83
N SER A 33 12.67 -2.90 -9.65
CA SER A 33 11.28 -2.75 -9.17
C SER A 33 10.83 -3.95 -8.33
N PHE A 34 11.15 -5.18 -8.76
CA PHE A 34 10.80 -6.39 -8.04
C PHE A 34 11.46 -6.46 -6.66
N VAL A 35 12.77 -6.19 -6.58
CA VAL A 35 13.50 -6.19 -5.30
C VAL A 35 12.96 -5.08 -4.38
N ARG A 36 12.72 -3.88 -4.93
CA ARG A 36 12.12 -2.78 -4.18
C ARG A 36 10.76 -3.18 -3.60
N ASP A 37 9.88 -3.74 -4.42
CA ASP A 37 8.52 -4.09 -4.02
C ASP A 37 8.51 -5.21 -2.98
N LEU A 38 9.39 -6.20 -3.11
CA LEU A 38 9.58 -7.23 -2.09
C LEU A 38 10.00 -6.64 -0.75
N LEU A 39 11.02 -5.77 -0.75
CA LEU A 39 11.49 -5.13 0.49
C LEU A 39 10.41 -4.24 1.10
N GLN A 40 9.74 -3.44 0.27
CA GLN A 40 8.69 -2.51 0.72
C GLN A 40 7.51 -3.27 1.35
N ASN A 41 7.03 -4.33 0.69
CA ASN A 41 5.90 -5.11 1.19
C ASN A 41 6.20 -5.86 2.48
N ASN A 42 7.45 -6.30 2.69
CA ASN A 42 7.84 -7.03 3.90
C ASN A 42 8.19 -6.11 5.08
N LEU A 43 8.84 -4.96 4.84
CA LEU A 43 9.21 -4.03 5.92
C LEU A 43 8.09 -3.05 6.29
N ALA A 44 7.36 -2.52 5.31
CA ALA A 44 6.41 -1.43 5.51
C ALA A 44 4.95 -1.84 5.21
N GLY A 45 4.72 -3.10 4.79
CA GLY A 45 3.42 -3.56 4.31
C GLY A 45 3.11 -3.03 2.90
N LEU A 46 1.95 -3.43 2.36
CA LEU A 46 1.44 -2.83 1.12
C LEU A 46 1.39 -1.30 1.29
N PRO A 47 1.73 -0.51 0.27
CA PRO A 47 1.50 0.93 0.29
C PRO A 47 -0.01 1.19 0.24
N VAL A 48 -0.70 0.95 1.35
CA VAL A 48 -2.09 1.33 1.56
C VAL A 48 -2.07 2.85 1.62
N THR A 49 -2.46 3.46 0.51
CA THR A 49 -2.71 4.89 0.43
C THR A 49 -3.66 5.22 1.56
N HIS A 50 -3.24 6.08 2.49
CA HIS A 50 -4.09 6.49 3.59
C HIS A 50 -5.34 7.12 2.98
N GLN A 51 -6.48 6.41 3.05
CA GLN A 51 -7.73 6.94 2.55
C GLN A 51 -8.15 8.07 3.48
N ARG A 52 -8.49 9.22 2.90
CA ARG A 52 -9.10 10.31 3.66
C ARG A 52 -10.49 9.83 4.08
N THR A 53 -10.62 9.47 5.35
CA THR A 53 -11.90 9.12 5.96
C THR A 53 -12.46 10.35 6.67
N GLU A 54 -13.65 10.78 6.26
CA GLU A 54 -14.40 11.81 6.96
C GLU A 54 -15.17 11.18 8.12
N TRP A 55 -15.01 11.75 9.31
CA TRP A 55 -15.74 11.34 10.51
C TRP A 55 -16.73 12.44 10.88
N ASN A 56 -17.99 12.08 11.08
CA ASN A 56 -18.96 12.98 11.68
C ASN A 56 -18.71 13.05 13.20
N PHE A 57 -17.77 13.91 13.61
CA PHE A 57 -17.42 14.10 15.01
C PHE A 57 -18.42 15.02 15.71
N ASP A 58 -19.23 14.47 16.61
CA ASP A 58 -20.04 15.24 17.56
C ASP A 58 -19.37 15.20 18.96
N PRO A 59 -18.90 16.33 19.49
CA PRO A 59 -18.25 16.39 20.81
C PRO A 59 -19.17 15.96 21.96
N GLU A 60 -20.50 16.05 21.79
CA GLU A 60 -21.48 15.70 22.82
C GLU A 60 -21.84 14.21 22.80
N THR A 61 -21.52 13.49 21.73
CA THR A 61 -21.84 12.05 21.61
C THR A 61 -21.23 11.24 22.75
N GLY A 62 -20.01 11.58 23.20
CA GLY A 62 -19.38 10.91 24.34
C GLY A 62 -20.15 11.07 25.65
N LYS A 63 -20.63 12.28 25.94
CA LYS A 63 -21.42 12.56 27.15
C LYS A 63 -22.79 11.87 27.10
N LYS A 64 -23.47 11.94 25.95
CA LYS A 64 -24.76 11.27 25.73
C LYS A 64 -24.65 9.76 25.90
N ARG A 65 -23.65 9.13 25.27
CA ARG A 65 -23.41 7.68 25.38
C ARG A 65 -23.07 7.25 26.81
N ARG A 66 -22.28 8.05 27.54
CA ARG A 66 -22.00 7.78 28.96
C ARG A 66 -23.27 7.77 29.80
N SER A 67 -24.10 8.82 29.68
CA SER A 67 -25.36 8.91 30.44
C SER A 67 -26.32 7.77 30.08
N ALA A 68 -26.43 7.42 28.80
CA ALA A 68 -27.24 6.28 28.35
C ALA A 68 -26.71 4.95 28.93
N TYR A 69 -25.40 4.73 28.88
CA TYR A 69 -24.78 3.53 29.41
C TYR A 69 -25.00 3.39 30.91
N GLU A 70 -24.77 4.45 31.70
CA GLU A 70 -24.96 4.41 33.16
C GLU A 70 -26.43 4.20 33.54
N LYS A 71 -27.37 4.75 32.76
CA LYS A 71 -28.80 4.52 32.97
C LYS A 71 -29.18 3.05 32.80
N GLU A 72 -28.54 2.34 31.86
CA GLU A 72 -28.83 0.94 31.57
C GLU A 72 -28.03 -0.04 32.44
N ASN A 73 -26.79 0.32 32.77
CA ASN A 73 -25.80 -0.60 33.35
C ASN A 73 -25.34 -0.21 34.76
N GLY A 74 -25.94 0.82 35.36
CA GLY A 74 -25.57 1.35 36.67
C GLY A 74 -24.35 2.26 36.62
N HIS A 75 -24.04 2.92 37.74
CA HIS A 75 -22.89 3.82 37.80
C HIS A 75 -21.62 3.01 37.53
N ARG A 76 -20.80 3.46 36.58
CA ARG A 76 -19.59 2.75 36.14
C ARG A 76 -19.81 1.28 35.70
N GLY A 77 -21.04 0.88 35.39
CA GLY A 77 -21.32 -0.47 34.87
C GLY A 77 -21.49 -1.56 35.93
N GLU A 78 -21.74 -1.22 37.19
CA GLU A 78 -21.92 -2.21 38.28
C GLU A 78 -22.98 -3.29 37.99
N ILE A 79 -24.08 -2.93 37.32
CA ILE A 79 -25.13 -3.86 36.93
C ILE A 79 -24.68 -4.73 35.75
N ALA A 80 -23.94 -4.15 34.79
CA ALA A 80 -23.36 -4.93 33.69
C ALA A 80 -22.37 -5.98 34.21
N ILE A 81 -21.53 -5.63 35.17
CA ILE A 81 -20.58 -6.55 35.80
C ILE A 81 -21.34 -7.69 36.51
N ALA A 82 -22.41 -7.35 37.25
CA ALA A 82 -23.24 -8.35 37.91
C ALA A 82 -23.90 -9.32 36.91
N LYS A 83 -24.47 -8.79 35.82
CA LYS A 83 -25.07 -9.58 34.72
C LYS A 83 -24.07 -10.54 34.09
N LEU A 84 -22.85 -10.07 33.79
CA LEU A 84 -21.76 -10.90 33.29
C LEU A 84 -21.39 -12.01 34.28
N GLY A 85 -21.29 -11.69 35.58
CA GLY A 85 -21.00 -12.67 36.63
C GLY A 85 -22.12 -13.71 36.83
N MET A 86 -23.35 -13.35 36.50
CA MET A 86 -24.51 -14.26 36.53
C MET A 86 -24.68 -15.06 35.23
N GLY A 87 -23.89 -14.78 34.19
CA GLY A 87 -24.02 -15.42 32.87
C GLY A 87 -25.25 -14.97 32.07
N ILE A 88 -25.81 -13.81 32.41
CA ILE A 88 -26.99 -13.23 31.76
C ILE A 88 -26.49 -12.08 30.89
N GLY A 89 -26.24 -12.37 29.61
CA GLY A 89 -25.91 -11.36 28.58
C GLY A 89 -27.15 -10.73 27.99
#